data_AF-A0A1M6DR46-F1
#
_entry.id   AF-A0A1M6DR46-F1
#
_cell.length_a   1.000
_cell.length_b   1.000
_cell.length_c   1.000
_cell.angle_alpha   90.00
_cell.angle_beta   90.00
_cell.angle_gamma   90.00
#
_symmetry.space_group_name_H-M   'P 1'
#
loop_
_entity.id
_entity.type
_entity.pdbx_description
1 polymer ?
#
loop_
_entity_poly.entity_id
_entity_poly.type
_entity_poly.pdbx_seq_one_letter_code
_entity_poly.pdbx_strand_id
1 'polypeptide(L)'
;MQNPELSAEIERLKKEFPGADENKMRALEGLIEQAACERIYLRRLNQQALISGLVKIHPDNPQIQQTLPVSGEIAKHSAALTNIMDKLMKHLAVDMDDEEDGLSDYE
;
A
#
# COMPACT_ATOMS: atom_id res chain seq x y z
N MET A 1 17.82 -15.80 1.47
CA MET A 1 17.68 -15.25 0.11
C MET A 1 16.82 -14.00 0.19
N GLN A 2 17.39 -12.82 -0.05
CA GLN A 2 16.60 -11.59 -0.17
C GLN A 2 15.75 -11.65 -1.45
N ASN A 3 14.46 -11.36 -1.36
CA ASN A 3 13.58 -11.25 -2.52
C ASN A 3 13.79 -9.87 -3.16
N PRO A 4 14.34 -9.77 -4.39
CA PRO A 4 14.70 -8.49 -5.00
C PRO A 4 13.48 -7.60 -5.28
N GLU A 5 12.31 -8.20 -5.54
CA GLU A 5 11.06 -7.46 -5.74
C GLU A 5 10.59 -6.81 -4.44
N LEU A 6 10.73 -7.54 -3.32
CA LEU A 6 10.39 -7.02 -2.00
C LEU A 6 11.34 -5.89 -1.60
N SER A 7 12.65 -6.08 -1.75
CA SER A 7 13.63 -5.03 -1.47
C SER A 7 13.37 -3.77 -2.30
N ALA A 8 13.07 -3.91 -3.59
CA ALA A 8 12.76 -2.77 -4.44
C ALA A 8 11.49 -2.03 -4.00
N GLU A 9 10.44 -2.75 -3.57
CA GLU A 9 9.21 -2.13 -3.10
C GLU A 9 9.38 -1.44 -1.74
N ILE A 10 10.17 -2.03 -0.83
CA ILE A 10 10.56 -1.39 0.44
C ILE A 10 11.28 -0.06 0.17
N GLU A 11 12.30 -0.08 -0.67
CA GLU A 11 13.07 1.13 -1.00
C GLU A 11 12.21 2.19 -1.70
N ARG A 12 11.24 1.76 -2.51
CA ARG A 12 10.26 2.66 -3.09
C ARG A 12 9.34 3.27 -2.03
N LEU A 13 8.83 2.48 -1.07
CA LEU A 13 7.96 3.00 0.00
C LEU A 13 8.70 3.98 0.92
N LYS A 14 9.95 3.71 1.25
CA LYS A 14 10.79 4.62 2.05
C LYS A 14 10.90 6.00 1.40
N LYS A 15 10.94 6.08 0.07
CA LYS A 15 11.01 7.34 -0.69
C LYS A 15 9.72 8.17 -0.65
N GLU A 16 8.59 7.59 -0.26
CA GLU A 16 7.31 8.31 -0.15
C GLU A 16 7.26 9.19 1.13
N PHE A 17 8.26 9.09 2.02
CA PHE A 17 8.34 9.83 3.27
C PHE A 17 9.60 10.71 3.34
N PRO A 18 9.73 11.73 2.46
CA PRO A 18 10.86 12.65 2.51
C PRO A 18 10.87 13.42 3.84
N GLY A 19 12.05 13.63 4.42
CA GLY A 19 12.20 14.37 5.68
C GLY A 19 11.72 13.64 6.94
N ALA A 20 11.27 12.38 6.83
CA ALA A 20 10.85 11.61 7.99
C ALA A 20 12.01 11.36 8.96
N ASP A 21 11.74 11.52 10.26
CA ASP A 21 12.70 11.23 11.32
C ASP A 21 13.25 9.80 11.24
N GLU A 22 14.57 9.65 11.26
CA GLU A 22 15.22 8.34 11.10
C GLU A 22 14.86 7.34 12.21
N ASN A 23 14.62 7.81 13.44
CA ASN A 23 14.24 6.92 14.54
C ASN A 23 12.83 6.36 14.31
N LYS A 24 11.90 7.21 13.83
CA LYS A 24 10.55 6.76 13.42
C LYS A 24 10.63 5.81 12.23
N MET A 25 11.46 6.11 11.23
CA MET A 25 11.69 5.22 10.07
C MET A 25 12.19 3.84 10.51
N ARG A 26 13.17 3.79 11.42
CA ARG A 26 13.67 2.52 11.99
C ARG A 26 12.61 1.80 12.83
N ALA A 27 11.88 2.53 13.68
CA ALA A 27 10.84 1.94 14.54
C ALA A 27 9.67 1.35 13.74
N LEU A 28 9.38 1.90 12.56
CA LEU A 28 8.29 1.47 11.68
C LEU A 28 8.77 0.57 10.53
N GLU A 29 10.03 0.12 10.51
CA GLU A 29 10.59 -0.68 9.41
C GLU A 29 9.78 -1.95 9.15
N GLY A 30 9.33 -2.65 10.20
CA GLY A 30 8.47 -3.84 10.03
C GLY A 30 7.11 -3.53 9.38
N LEU A 31 6.55 -2.34 9.61
CA LEU A 31 5.32 -1.91 8.93
C LEU A 31 5.57 -1.52 7.47
N ILE A 32 6.73 -0.92 7.18
CA ILE A 32 7.14 -0.61 5.80
C ILE A 32 7.35 -1.91 5.01
N GLU A 33 8.02 -2.91 5.59
CA GLU A 33 8.20 -4.23 4.97
C GLU A 33 6.86 -4.93 4.75
N GLN A 34 5.96 -4.93 5.75
CA GLN A 34 4.64 -5.51 5.59
C GLN A 34 3.84 -4.81 4.49
N ALA A 35 3.84 -3.47 4.43
CA ALA A 35 3.18 -2.73 3.36
C ALA A 35 3.70 -3.12 1.97
N ALA A 36 5.01 -3.32 1.82
CA ALA A 36 5.61 -3.78 0.58
C ALA A 36 5.10 -5.19 0.19
N CYS A 37 5.07 -6.13 1.14
CA CYS A 37 4.51 -7.46 0.95
C CYS A 37 3.03 -7.42 0.52
N GLU A 38 2.20 -6.70 1.26
CA GLU A 38 0.76 -6.55 0.97
C GLU A 38 0.52 -6.03 -0.44
N ARG A 39 1.32 -5.05 -0.87
CA ARG A 39 1.19 -4.46 -2.21
C ARG A 39 1.60 -5.42 -3.32
N ILE A 40 2.65 -6.22 -3.12
CA ILE A 40 3.05 -7.27 -4.07
C ILE A 40 1.96 -8.34 -4.17
N TYR A 41 1.40 -8.78 -3.03
CA TYR A 41 0.29 -9.75 -3.04
C TYR A 41 -0.94 -9.21 -3.73
N LEU A 42 -1.36 -7.97 -3.42
CA LEU A 42 -2.46 -7.32 -4.11
C LEU A 42 -2.23 -7.22 -5.61
N ARG A 43 -1.02 -6.88 -6.06
CA ARG A 43 -0.72 -6.83 -7.50
C ARG A 43 -0.95 -8.19 -8.17
N ARG A 44 -0.43 -9.26 -7.57
CA ARG A 44 -0.56 -10.63 -8.11
C ARG A 44 -2.00 -11.14 -8.05
N LEU A 45 -2.70 -10.91 -6.95
CA LEU A 45 -4.11 -11.29 -6.78
C LEU A 45 -5.01 -10.55 -7.77
N ASN A 46 -4.80 -9.25 -7.97
CA ASN A 46 -5.54 -8.47 -8.96
C ASN A 46 -5.25 -8.93 -10.39
N GLN A 47 -3.99 -9.26 -10.73
CA GLN A 47 -3.67 -9.87 -12.03
C GLN A 47 -4.43 -11.18 -12.25
N GLN A 48 -4.53 -12.03 -11.23
CA GLN A 48 -5.33 -13.25 -11.30
C GLN A 48 -6.82 -12.93 -11.47
N ALA A 49 -7.36 -11.99 -10.70
CA ALA A 49 -8.76 -11.59 -10.76
C ALA A 49 -9.16 -10.98 -12.11
N LEU A 50 -8.24 -10.30 -12.82
CA LEU A 50 -8.48 -9.82 -14.18
C LEU A 50 -8.69 -10.96 -15.18
N ILE A 51 -8.13 -12.15 -14.90
CA ILE A 51 -8.29 -13.35 -15.74
C ILE A 51 -9.51 -14.17 -15.29
N SER A 52 -9.66 -14.41 -13.99
CA SER A 52 -10.71 -15.29 -13.46
C SER A 52 -12.07 -14.61 -13.23
N GLY A 53 -12.09 -13.28 -13.19
CA GLY A 53 -13.15 -12.51 -12.55
C GLY A 53 -13.10 -12.59 -11.03
N LEU A 54 -13.98 -11.84 -10.36
CA LEU A 54 -14.18 -11.87 -8.91
C LEU A 54 -15.38 -12.71 -8.49
N VAL A 55 -16.32 -12.91 -9.42
CA VAL A 55 -17.56 -13.65 -9.22
C VAL A 55 -17.74 -14.57 -10.42
N LYS A 56 -18.04 -15.83 -10.16
CA LYS A 56 -18.47 -16.76 -11.18
C LYS A 56 -19.94 -16.48 -11.51
N ILE A 57 -20.17 -16.08 -12.76
CA ILE A 57 -21.49 -15.70 -13.25
C ILE A 57 -22.19 -16.90 -13.87
N HIS A 58 -23.37 -17.23 -13.34
CA HIS A 58 -24.27 -18.17 -13.99
C HIS A 58 -24.93 -17.48 -15.20
N PRO A 59 -24.91 -18.08 -16.41
CA PRO A 59 -25.39 -17.42 -17.63
C PRO A 59 -26.87 -17.04 -17.57
N ASP A 60 -27.71 -17.94 -17.04
CA ASP A 60 -29.17 -17.79 -17.13
C ASP A 60 -29.88 -17.44 -15.82
N ASN A 61 -29.15 -17.45 -14.69
CA ASN A 61 -29.75 -17.23 -13.37
C ASN A 61 -28.91 -16.27 -12.53
N PRO A 62 -29.19 -14.96 -12.60
CA PRO A 62 -28.48 -13.94 -11.82
C PRO A 62 -28.57 -14.11 -10.30
N GLN A 63 -29.49 -14.90 -9.78
CA GLN A 63 -29.60 -15.16 -8.33
C GLN A 63 -28.57 -16.17 -7.82
N ILE A 64 -27.89 -16.91 -8.71
CA ILE A 64 -26.93 -17.96 -8.36
C ILE A 64 -25.53 -17.51 -8.78
N GLN A 65 -24.98 -16.56 -8.06
CA GLN A 65 -23.63 -16.04 -8.25
C GLN A 65 -22.72 -16.59 -7.16
N GLN A 66 -21.49 -16.95 -7.52
CA GLN A 66 -20.51 -17.45 -6.55
C GLN A 66 -19.28 -16.56 -6.53
N THR A 67 -19.06 -15.85 -5.42
CA THR A 67 -17.82 -15.11 -5.19
C THR A 67 -16.63 -16.06 -5.19
N LEU A 68 -15.58 -15.70 -5.93
CA LEU A 68 -14.36 -16.50 -5.99
C LEU A 68 -13.46 -16.17 -4.78
N PRO A 69 -12.68 -17.15 -4.26
CA PRO A 69 -11.81 -16.94 -3.10
C PRO A 69 -10.85 -15.74 -3.25
N VAL A 70 -10.36 -15.50 -4.46
CA VAL A 70 -9.47 -14.37 -4.79
C VAL A 70 -10.08 -13.02 -4.41
N SER A 71 -11.41 -12.87 -4.51
CA SER A 71 -12.10 -11.64 -4.12
C SER A 71 -12.01 -11.38 -2.62
N GLY A 72 -12.12 -12.41 -1.80
CA GLY A 72 -11.98 -12.31 -0.34
C GLY A 72 -10.54 -11.98 0.07
N GLU A 73 -9.55 -12.59 -0.58
CA GLU A 73 -8.14 -12.30 -0.29
C GLU A 73 -7.75 -10.88 -0.70
N ILE A 74 -8.20 -10.40 -1.86
CA ILE A 74 -8.00 -8.98 -2.27
C ILE A 74 -8.57 -8.03 -1.22
N ALA A 75 -9.79 -8.28 -0.74
CA ALA A 75 -10.42 -7.44 0.27
C ALA A 75 -9.61 -7.39 1.57
N LYS A 76 -9.11 -8.54 2.05
CA LYS A 76 -8.28 -8.62 3.26
C LYS A 76 -6.96 -7.87 3.11
N HIS A 77 -6.21 -8.15 2.05
CA HIS A 77 -4.92 -7.52 1.80
C HIS A 77 -5.07 -6.01 1.56
N SER A 78 -6.14 -5.58 0.89
CA SER A 78 -6.44 -4.16 0.67
C SER A 78 -6.74 -3.44 1.97
N ALA A 79 -7.53 -4.04 2.86
CA ALA A 79 -7.80 -3.48 4.19
C ALA A 79 -6.54 -3.44 5.06
N ALA A 80 -5.72 -4.49 5.04
CA ALA A 80 -4.45 -4.53 5.76
C ALA A 80 -3.50 -3.43 5.28
N LEU A 81 -3.30 -3.32 3.96
CA LEU A 81 -2.45 -2.29 3.37
C LEU A 81 -2.93 -0.88 3.74
N THR A 82 -4.23 -0.61 3.63
CA THR A 82 -4.80 0.71 3.98
C THR A 82 -4.50 1.06 5.43
N ASN A 83 -4.78 0.15 6.36
CA ASN A 83 -4.51 0.37 7.79
C ASN A 83 -3.03 0.59 8.12
N ILE A 84 -2.12 -0.08 7.38
CA ILE A 84 -0.68 0.12 7.55
C ILE A 84 -0.28 1.48 6.99
N MET A 85 -0.73 1.81 5.77
CA MET A 85 -0.42 3.08 5.13
C MET A 85 -0.92 4.28 5.95
N ASP A 86 -2.12 4.21 6.53
CA ASP A 86 -2.65 5.27 7.40
C ASP A 86 -1.74 5.51 8.61
N LYS A 87 -1.22 4.44 9.23
CA LYS A 87 -0.28 4.54 10.34
C LYS A 87 1.06 5.13 9.89
N LEU A 88 1.58 4.71 8.74
CA LEU A 88 2.82 5.23 8.20
C LEU A 88 2.67 6.73 7.88
N MET A 89 1.63 7.13 7.16
CA MET A 89 1.32 8.54 6.86
C MET A 89 1.22 9.37 8.14
N LYS A 90 0.47 8.91 9.14
CA LYS A 90 0.31 9.62 10.41
C LYS A 90 1.63 9.90 11.15
N HIS A 91 2.62 9.02 11.02
CA HIS A 91 3.85 9.09 11.82
C HIS A 91 5.06 9.59 11.05
N LEU A 92 5.10 9.37 9.74
CA LEU A 92 6.24 9.61 8.87
C LEU A 92 6.02 10.76 7.88
N ALA A 93 4.77 11.12 7.55
CA ALA A 93 4.54 12.29 6.73
C ALA A 93 4.94 13.55 7.50
N VAL A 94 5.70 14.42 6.83
CA VAL A 94 6.01 15.76 7.27
C VAL A 94 5.13 16.69 6.46
N ASP A 95 4.44 17.62 7.11
CA ASP A 95 3.66 18.65 6.40
C ASP A 95 4.63 19.49 5.57
N MET A 96 4.47 19.45 4.24
CA MET A 96 5.35 20.18 3.30
C MET A 96 4.96 21.66 3.16
N ASP A 97 4.11 22.20 4.05
CA ASP A 97 3.57 23.56 3.95
C ASP A 97 4.51 24.66 4.51
N ASP A 98 5.73 24.33 4.95
CA ASP A 98 6.67 25.29 5.55
C ASP A 98 7.91 25.60 4.66
N GLU A 99 7.80 25.54 3.32
CA GLU A 99 8.92 25.90 2.42
C GLU A 99 8.55 26.84 1.24
N GLU A 100 7.57 27.73 1.36
CA GLU A 100 7.42 28.84 0.39
C GLU A 100 6.83 30.15 0.94
N ASP A 101 7.22 30.56 2.15
CA ASP A 101 7.16 31.98 2.53
C ASP A 101 8.43 32.37 3.30
N GLY A 102 9.56 32.15 2.64
CA GLY A 102 10.79 32.87 2.97
C GLY A 102 10.58 34.34 2.62
N LEU A 103 9.93 35.08 3.51
CA LEU A 103 9.84 36.53 3.53
C LEU A 103 11.19 37.14 3.17
N SER A 104 11.36 37.44 1.89
CA SER A 104 12.41 38.28 1.32
C SER A 104 12.19 39.76 1.63
N ASP A 105 11.38 40.07 2.65
CA ASP A 105 10.97 41.42 3.00
C ASP A 105 11.35 41.72 4.45
N TYR A 106 12.63 41.94 4.68
CA TYR A 106 13.07 43.00 5.58
C TYR A 106 14.29 43.70 4.96
N GLU A 107 14.11 45.00 4.74
CA GLU A 107 15.10 46.02 4.36
C GLU A 107 16.40 46.00 5.19
#